data_AF-A0AA41SD94-F1
#
_entry.id   AF-A0AA41SD94-F1
#
_cell.length_a   1.000
_cell.length_b   1.000
_cell.length_c   1.000
_cell.angle_alpha   90.00
_cell.angle_beta   90.00
_cell.angle_gamma   90.00
#
_symmetry.space_group_name_H-M   'P 1'
#
loop_
_entity.id
_entity.type
_entity.pdbx_description
1 polymer ?
#
loop_
_entity_poly.entity_id
_entity_poly.type
_entity_poly.pdbx_seq_one_letter_code
_entity_poly.pdbx_strand_id
1 'polypeptide(L)'
;TMDGKVQSTFWREWKSKLEEQKLFTDQSRNLEKIMPGVDTARFLSGDNNYIEDVVFSLIDGVKMEKNTSLKEVLKLAGLYGLNCSE
;
A
#
# COMPACT_ATOMS: atom_id res chain seq x y z
N THR A 1 -20.63 -37.46 22.55
CA THR A 1 -19.45 -37.27 23.44
C THR A 1 -19.07 -35.80 23.42
N MET A 2 -18.85 -35.17 24.58
CA MET A 2 -18.42 -33.75 24.65
C MET A 2 -17.13 -33.49 23.86
N ASP A 3 -16.30 -34.52 23.72
CA ASP A 3 -15.03 -34.55 22.98
C ASP A 3 -15.13 -34.09 21.51
N GLY A 4 -16.12 -34.61 20.75
CA GLY A 4 -16.29 -34.24 19.34
C GLY A 4 -16.74 -32.79 19.10
N LYS A 5 -17.45 -32.19 20.06
CA LYS A 5 -17.86 -30.78 19.99
C LYS A 5 -16.69 -29.84 20.27
N VAL A 6 -15.83 -30.19 21.23
CA VAL A 6 -14.60 -29.45 21.53
C VAL A 6 -13.63 -29.51 20.34
N GLN A 7 -13.44 -30.68 19.74
CA GLN A 7 -12.57 -30.83 18.57
C GLN A 7 -13.08 -30.02 17.35
N SER A 8 -14.39 -30.02 17.11
CA SER A 8 -14.99 -29.24 16.00
C SER A 8 -14.87 -27.73 16.19
N THR A 9 -15.06 -27.23 17.41
CA THR A 9 -14.90 -25.79 17.72
C THR A 9 -13.46 -25.35 17.58
N PHE A 10 -12.50 -26.17 18.03
CA PHE A 10 -11.07 -25.93 17.82
C PHE A 10 -10.71 -25.77 16.34
N TRP A 11 -11.12 -26.71 15.47
CA TRP A 11 -10.81 -26.64 14.04
C TRP A 11 -11.42 -25.42 13.36
N ARG A 12 -12.63 -25.02 13.77
CA ARG A 12 -13.29 -23.83 13.22
C ARG A 12 -12.55 -22.55 13.62
N GLU A 13 -12.20 -22.40 14.88
CA GLU A 13 -11.45 -21.22 15.37
C GLU A 13 -10.05 -21.16 14.76
N TRP A 14 -9.37 -22.30 14.69
CA TRP A 14 -8.05 -22.38 14.06
C TRP A 14 -8.10 -22.00 12.58
N LYS A 15 -9.11 -22.48 11.84
CA LYS A 15 -9.31 -22.10 10.44
C LYS A 15 -9.58 -20.59 10.28
N SER A 16 -10.43 -20.00 11.13
CA SER A 16 -10.69 -18.55 11.13
C SER A 16 -9.40 -17.75 11.31
N LYS A 17 -8.57 -18.14 12.29
CA LYS A 17 -7.27 -17.50 12.54
C LYS A 17 -6.32 -17.59 11.35
N LEU A 18 -6.32 -18.71 10.62
CA LEU A 18 -5.51 -18.85 9.41
C LEU A 18 -6.02 -17.98 8.26
N GLU A 19 -7.34 -17.86 8.10
CA GLU A 19 -7.95 -17.00 7.08
C GLU A 19 -7.66 -15.52 7.36
N GLU A 20 -7.74 -15.10 8.63
CA GLU A 20 -7.36 -13.76 9.08
C GLU A 20 -5.87 -13.48 8.84
N GLN A 21 -4.98 -14.40 9.19
CA GLN A 21 -3.54 -14.25 8.95
C GLN A 21 -3.19 -14.16 7.47
N LYS A 22 -3.86 -14.96 6.63
CA LYS A 22 -3.67 -14.91 5.18
C LYS A 22 -4.11 -13.55 4.64
N LEU A 23 -5.29 -13.08 5.03
CA LEU A 23 -5.81 -11.78 4.61
C LEU A 23 -4.85 -10.64 5.01
N PHE A 24 -4.39 -10.65 6.26
CA PHE A 24 -3.44 -9.66 6.76
C PHE A 24 -2.12 -9.67 5.98
N THR A 25 -1.60 -10.87 5.69
CA THR A 25 -0.37 -11.04 4.90
C THR A 25 -0.54 -10.53 3.47
N ASP A 26 -1.67 -10.85 2.83
CA ASP A 26 -1.99 -10.39 1.47
C ASP A 26 -2.15 -8.87 1.42
N GLN A 27 -2.82 -8.26 2.40
CA GLN A 27 -2.97 -6.82 2.52
C GLN A 27 -1.63 -6.12 2.77
N SER A 28 -0.80 -6.65 3.66
CA SER A 28 0.53 -6.10 3.96
C SER A 28 1.42 -6.11 2.72
N ARG A 29 1.44 -7.23 1.99
CA ARG A 29 2.20 -7.34 0.74
C ARG A 29 1.72 -6.35 -0.33
N ASN A 30 0.41 -6.12 -0.42
CA ASN A 30 -0.12 -5.14 -1.36
C ASN A 30 0.25 -3.71 -0.98
N LEU A 31 0.22 -3.38 0.32
CA LEU A 31 0.67 -2.08 0.83
C LEU A 31 2.15 -1.83 0.55
N GLU A 32 3.03 -2.81 0.82
CA GLU A 32 4.47 -2.66 0.54
C GLU A 32 4.78 -2.47 -0.95
N LYS A 33 3.99 -3.08 -1.85
CA LYS A 33 4.15 -2.89 -3.30
C LYS A 33 3.82 -1.46 -3.74
N ILE A 34 2.79 -0.88 -3.14
CA ILE A 34 2.35 0.48 -3.47
C ILE A 34 3.27 1.50 -2.79
N MET A 35 3.70 1.20 -1.57
CA MET A 35 4.36 2.13 -0.69
C MET A 35 5.49 1.42 0.06
N PRO A 36 6.66 1.26 -0.59
CA PRO A 36 7.78 0.54 -0.01
C PRO A 36 8.22 1.18 1.31
N GLY A 37 8.44 0.36 2.34
CA GLY A 37 8.88 0.81 3.66
C GLY A 37 7.76 1.31 4.58
N VAL A 38 6.49 1.19 4.18
CA VAL A 38 5.36 1.48 5.07
C VAL A 38 5.32 0.49 6.24
N ASP A 39 5.11 1.00 7.46
CA ASP A 39 4.69 0.17 8.59
C ASP A 39 3.26 -0.37 8.34
N THR A 40 3.20 -1.57 7.78
CA THR A 40 1.94 -2.25 7.41
C THR A 40 1.07 -2.57 8.62
N ALA A 41 1.67 -2.90 9.76
CA ALA A 41 0.92 -3.21 10.98
C ALA A 41 0.21 -1.97 11.52
N ARG A 42 0.91 -0.84 11.59
CA ARG A 42 0.32 0.44 11.99
C ARG A 42 -0.74 0.92 11.00
N PHE A 43 -0.48 0.78 9.70
CA PHE A 43 -1.45 1.16 8.67
C PHE A 43 -2.74 0.33 8.77
N LEU A 44 -2.63 -1.00 8.88
CA LEU A 44 -3.78 -1.90 8.95
C LEU A 44 -4.49 -1.86 10.32
N SER A 45 -3.87 -1.28 11.34
CA SER A 45 -4.53 -1.03 12.63
C SER A 45 -5.58 0.09 12.57
N GLY A 46 -5.58 0.91 11.51
CA GLY A 46 -6.51 2.04 11.38
C GLY A 46 -6.05 3.31 12.10
N ASP A 47 -4.73 3.48 12.33
CA ASP A 47 -4.18 4.74 12.83
C ASP A 47 -4.34 5.83 11.76
N ASN A 48 -5.45 6.58 11.83
CA ASN A 48 -5.82 7.57 10.83
C ASN A 48 -4.77 8.66 10.63
N ASN A 49 -4.10 9.10 11.70
CA ASN A 49 -3.07 10.14 11.59
C ASN A 49 -1.87 9.62 10.78
N TYR A 50 -1.42 8.41 11.09
CA TYR A 50 -0.33 7.78 10.34
C TYR A 50 -0.72 7.50 8.89
N ILE A 51 -1.94 7.00 8.65
CA ILE A 51 -2.46 6.75 7.30
C ILE A 51 -2.46 8.06 6.50
N GLU A 52 -2.99 9.14 7.07
CA GLU A 52 -3.06 10.45 6.42
C GLU A 52 -1.67 10.98 6.06
N ASP A 53 -0.75 11.00 7.02
CA ASP A 53 0.63 11.46 6.82
C ASP A 53 1.33 10.70 5.69
N VAL A 54 1.23 9.37 5.71
CA VAL A 54 1.88 8.50 4.73
C VAL A 54 1.27 8.66 3.33
N VAL A 55 -0.06 8.69 3.24
CA VAL A 55 -0.77 8.85 1.96
C VAL A 55 -0.47 10.21 1.34
N PHE A 56 -0.49 11.30 2.12
CA PHE A 56 -0.16 12.62 1.60
C PHE A 56 1.29 12.74 1.18
N SER A 57 2.22 12.18 1.97
CA SER A 57 3.63 12.15 1.62
C SER A 57 3.87 11.43 0.28
N LEU A 58 3.17 10.30 0.05
CA LEU A 58 3.25 9.57 -1.22
C LEU A 58 2.69 10.43 -2.38
N ILE A 59 1.52 11.05 -2.20
CA ILE A 59 0.89 11.89 -3.23
C ILE A 59 1.82 13.04 -3.63
N ASP A 60 2.41 13.72 -2.65
CA ASP A 60 3.29 14.86 -2.92
C ASP A 60 4.61 14.42 -3.55
N GLY A 61 5.16 13.28 -3.14
CA GLY A 61 6.30 12.64 -3.81
C GLY A 61 6.03 12.38 -5.29
N VAL A 62 4.90 11.75 -5.63
CA VAL A 62 4.52 11.44 -7.02
C VAL A 62 4.30 12.72 -7.84
N LYS A 63 3.66 13.74 -7.28
CA LYS A 63 3.51 15.04 -7.96
C LYS A 63 4.86 15.67 -8.28
N MET A 64 5.77 15.66 -7.31
CA MET A 64 7.11 16.24 -7.47
C MET A 64 7.95 15.48 -8.50
N GLU A 65 7.89 14.15 -8.49
CA GLU A 65 8.55 13.31 -9.48
C GLU A 65 8.02 13.60 -10.90
N LYS A 66 6.71 13.57 -11.09
CA LYS A 66 6.07 13.82 -12.40
C LYS A 66 6.38 15.23 -12.93
N ASN A 67 6.37 16.24 -12.06
CA ASN A 67 6.76 17.60 -12.44
C ASN A 67 8.22 17.69 -12.86
N THR A 68 9.10 16.94 -12.19
CA THR A 68 10.53 16.89 -12.53
C THR A 68 10.73 16.20 -13.88
N SER A 69 10.11 15.04 -14.08
CA SER A 69 10.15 14.32 -15.37
C SER A 69 9.58 15.17 -16.51
N LEU A 70 8.48 15.89 -16.28
CA LEU A 70 7.90 16.80 -17.27
C LEU A 70 8.89 17.91 -17.66
N LYS A 71 9.55 18.54 -16.68
CA LYS A 71 10.58 19.56 -16.95
C LYS A 71 11.73 19.01 -17.78
N GLU A 72 12.18 17.79 -17.52
CA GLU A 72 13.25 17.15 -18.29
C GLU A 72 12.81 16.86 -19.74
N VAL A 73 11.59 16.37 -19.93
CA VAL A 73 11.02 16.13 -21.26
C VAL A 73 10.84 17.44 -22.04
N LEU A 74 10.36 18.51 -21.39
CA LEU A 74 10.24 19.84 -22.03
C LEU A 74 11.61 20.41 -22.42
N LYS A 75 12.64 20.25 -21.57
CA LYS A 75 14.02 20.63 -21.92
C LYS A 75 14.51 19.87 -23.15
N LEU A 76 14.26 18.56 -23.20
CA LEU A 76 14.62 17.73 -24.35
C LEU A 76 13.89 18.21 -25.62
N ALA A 77 12.59 18.45 -25.55
CA ALA A 77 11.80 18.98 -26.67
C ALA A 77 12.36 20.31 -27.19
N GLY A 78 12.73 21.23 -26.28
CA GLY A 78 13.37 22.50 -26.61
C GLY A 78 14.72 22.34 -27.34
N LEU A 79 15.54 21.35 -26.96
CA LEU A 79 16.80 21.04 -27.66
C LEU A 79 16.58 20.61 -29.12
N TYR A 80 15.42 19.99 -29.41
CA TYR A 80 15.04 19.59 -30.76
C TYR A 80 14.17 20.62 -31.49
N GLY A 81 13.97 21.82 -30.91
CA GLY A 81 13.15 22.88 -31.52
C GLY A 81 11.65 22.56 -31.58
N LEU A 82 11.19 21.59 -30.79
CA LEU A 82 9.77 21.25 -30.69
C LEU A 82 9.10 22.26 -29.75
N ASN A 83 8.15 23.05 -30.28
CA ASN A 83 7.33 23.94 -29.46
C ASN A 83 6.22 23.12 -28.77
N CYS A 84 6.50 22.65 -27.57
CA CYS A 84 5.48 22.17 -26.64
C CYS A 84 4.98 23.36 -25.82
N SER A 85 3.95 24.05 -26.30
CA SER A 85 3.19 24.98 -25.45
C SER A 85 2.39 24.16 -24.44
N GLU A 86 2.44 24.59 -23.18
CA GLU A 86 1.70 24.04 -22.04
C GLU A 86 0.19 23.90 -22.31
#